data_AF-A0A316JSG8-F1
#
_entry.id   AF-A0A316JSG8-F1
#
_cell.length_a   1.000
_cell.length_b   1.000
_cell.length_c   1.000
_cell.angle_alpha   90.00
_cell.angle_beta   90.00
_cell.angle_gamma   90.00
#
_symmetry.space_group_name_H-M   'P 1'
#
loop_
_entity.id
_entity.type
_entity.pdbx_description
1 polymer ?
#
loop_
_entity_poly.entity_id
_entity_poly.type
_entity_poly.pdbx_seq_one_letter_code
_entity_poly.pdbx_strand_id
1 'polypeptide(L)'
;MQLLFESLFNGVAIGSVLLMAALGLAIVFGLMGVINLAHGELIMLGAYTTYVVQLIFKLPAFEPVYNLYVLVAIPLAFVVSGVVGILLERTVIRRLYGNPLETLLATWGVSLILQQFVRSVPLATAAGVVLALVVGFSLPLLLPAPLLEGPRARLVRAGCWATSALAGVLLAGGLASQISRIARATSRNVDVTAPQWMRGGLEWADLTLPVPRLVIIAMTVVSVLGVTLFLNRSVWGTRIRAVTQNRTMSDCLGIPTDTVDVLTFGIGSGLAGIAGVAVSLLGSVGPNVGGSYIVGCFMVVVLGGVGNLFGAVLASFAIGWLTDLIGAGRLLSLWPAMPSPLAATVKFFATTSMAQVMVFALIVLFLQFRPAGLFPQKGRMVEA
;
A
#
# COMPACT_ATOMS: atom_id res chain seq x y z
N MET A 1 -13.62 -24.93 20.81
CA MET A 1 -13.31 -25.09 19.37
C MET A 1 -13.73 -23.87 18.55
N GLN A 2 -14.94 -23.33 18.71
CA GLN A 2 -15.41 -22.12 17.99
C GLN A 2 -14.48 -20.90 18.19
N LEU A 3 -14.10 -20.58 19.43
CA LEU A 3 -13.19 -19.46 19.73
C LEU A 3 -11.80 -19.58 19.05
N LEU A 4 -11.31 -20.81 18.87
CA LEU A 4 -10.06 -21.07 18.15
C LEU A 4 -10.23 -20.82 16.66
N PHE A 5 -11.35 -21.26 16.08
CA PHE A 5 -11.63 -21.05 14.67
C PHE A 5 -11.81 -19.57 14.34
N GLU A 6 -12.57 -18.83 15.15
CA GLU A 6 -12.69 -17.37 14.99
C GLU A 6 -11.35 -16.65 15.15
N SER A 7 -10.49 -17.12 16.07
CA SER A 7 -9.14 -16.56 16.28
C SER A 7 -8.27 -16.76 15.04
N LEU A 8 -8.31 -17.98 14.51
CA LEU A 8 -7.59 -18.31 13.28
C LEU A 8 -8.09 -17.44 12.12
N PHE A 9 -9.41 -17.31 11.96
CA PHE A 9 -10.00 -16.52 10.89
C PHE A 9 -9.63 -15.03 11.01
N ASN A 10 -9.72 -14.46 12.21
CA ASN A 10 -9.39 -13.05 12.45
C ASN A 10 -7.89 -12.80 12.30
N GLY A 11 -7.06 -13.71 12.81
CA GLY A 11 -5.61 -13.69 12.62
C GLY A 11 -5.22 -13.77 11.15
N VAL A 12 -5.88 -14.61 10.36
CA VAL A 12 -5.68 -14.71 8.90
C VAL A 12 -6.12 -13.42 8.21
N ALA A 13 -7.22 -12.80 8.61
CA ALA A 13 -7.67 -11.53 8.03
C ALA A 13 -6.68 -10.38 8.32
N ILE A 14 -6.24 -10.23 9.57
CA ILE A 14 -5.23 -9.24 9.97
C ILE A 14 -3.90 -9.51 9.25
N GLY A 15 -3.48 -10.78 9.23
CA GLY A 15 -2.29 -11.23 8.53
C GLY A 15 -2.37 -10.95 7.02
N SER A 16 -3.54 -11.08 6.40
CA SER A 16 -3.76 -10.80 4.98
C SER A 16 -3.58 -9.33 4.64
N VAL A 17 -4.04 -8.41 5.50
CA VAL A 17 -3.80 -6.96 5.34
C VAL A 17 -2.31 -6.65 5.46
N LEU A 18 -1.67 -7.17 6.52
CA LEU A 18 -0.23 -6.97 6.74
C LEU A 18 0.60 -7.55 5.61
N LEU A 19 0.23 -8.73 5.09
CA LEU A 19 0.87 -9.36 3.95
C LEU A 19 0.79 -8.46 2.72
N MET A 20 -0.41 -8.00 2.37
CA MET A 20 -0.61 -7.16 1.18
C MET A 20 0.21 -5.87 1.26
N ALA A 21 0.23 -5.23 2.44
CA ALA A 21 1.01 -4.04 2.69
C ALA A 21 2.53 -4.31 2.68
N ALA A 22 2.95 -5.45 3.25
CA ALA A 22 4.35 -5.85 3.34
C ALA A 22 4.92 -6.41 2.03
N LEU A 23 4.11 -6.99 1.14
CA LEU A 23 4.57 -7.54 -0.14
C LEU A 23 5.28 -6.49 -0.98
N GLY A 24 4.69 -5.29 -1.08
CA GLY A 24 5.32 -4.17 -1.79
C GLY A 24 6.65 -3.76 -1.18
N LEU A 25 6.70 -3.67 0.16
CA LEU A 25 7.92 -3.34 0.90
C LEU A 25 8.99 -4.44 0.77
N ALA A 26 8.60 -5.72 0.82
CA ALA A 26 9.47 -6.89 0.70
C ALA A 26 10.17 -6.93 -0.65
N ILE A 27 9.45 -6.58 -1.72
CA ILE A 27 9.99 -6.52 -3.08
C ILE A 27 10.98 -5.35 -3.19
N VAL A 28 10.58 -4.14 -2.81
CA VAL A 28 11.47 -2.97 -2.94
C VAL A 28 12.73 -3.12 -2.09
N PHE A 29 12.56 -3.48 -0.81
CA PHE A 29 13.68 -3.67 0.11
C PHE A 29 14.55 -4.86 -0.28
N GLY A 30 13.93 -5.96 -0.69
CA GLY A 30 14.63 -7.19 -1.07
C GLY A 30 15.52 -7.06 -2.30
N LEU A 31 15.23 -6.09 -3.18
CA LEU A 31 15.94 -5.93 -4.43
C LEU A 31 16.95 -4.77 -4.39
N MET A 32 16.60 -3.67 -3.71
CA MET A 32 17.42 -2.46 -3.66
C MET A 32 18.20 -2.28 -2.36
N GLY A 33 17.84 -3.00 -1.29
CA GLY A 33 18.41 -2.75 0.04
C GLY A 33 18.04 -1.39 0.64
N VAL A 34 17.03 -0.71 0.08
CA VAL A 34 16.63 0.64 0.47
C VAL A 34 15.38 0.59 1.35
N ILE A 35 15.51 1.16 2.55
CA ILE A 35 14.40 1.28 3.51
C ILE A 35 13.56 2.50 3.13
N ASN A 36 12.29 2.29 2.78
CA ASN A 36 11.36 3.35 2.43
C ASN A 36 10.35 3.63 3.56
N LEU A 37 10.55 4.71 4.33
CA LEU A 37 9.59 5.14 5.35
C LEU A 37 8.33 5.80 4.76
N ALA A 38 8.36 6.26 3.50
CA ALA A 38 7.18 6.79 2.82
C ALA A 38 6.19 5.69 2.40
N HIS A 39 6.52 4.41 2.59
CA HIS A 39 5.66 3.29 2.18
C HIS A 39 4.27 3.34 2.82
N GLY A 40 4.18 3.80 4.08
CA GLY A 40 2.89 4.02 4.74
C GLY A 40 2.00 5.04 3.99
N GLU A 41 2.59 6.09 3.42
CA GLU A 41 1.84 7.09 2.66
C GLU A 41 1.29 6.53 1.34
N LEU A 42 1.96 5.55 0.75
CA LEU A 42 1.46 4.87 -0.45
C LEU A 42 0.21 4.04 -0.15
N ILE A 43 0.13 3.46 1.05
CA ILE A 43 -1.08 2.82 1.59
C ILE A 43 -2.18 3.86 1.81
N MET A 44 -1.83 4.99 2.44
CA MET A 44 -2.75 6.12 2.63
C MET A 44 -3.35 6.57 1.29
N LEU A 45 -2.52 6.81 0.28
CA LEU A 45 -2.98 7.22 -1.05
C LEU A 45 -3.94 6.20 -1.69
N GLY A 46 -3.72 4.90 -1.51
CA GLY A 46 -4.65 3.87 -1.95
C GLY A 46 -6.00 3.91 -1.22
N ALA A 47 -5.97 4.12 0.09
CA ALA A 47 -7.18 4.28 0.90
C ALA A 47 -7.99 5.53 0.50
N TYR A 48 -7.32 6.66 0.27
CA TYR A 48 -7.96 7.86 -0.25
C TYR A 48 -8.48 7.67 -1.67
N THR A 49 -7.75 6.95 -2.54
CA THR A 49 -8.24 6.63 -3.89
C THR A 49 -9.57 5.88 -3.82
N THR A 50 -9.69 4.92 -2.91
CA THR A 50 -10.95 4.19 -2.68
C THR A 50 -12.08 5.12 -2.25
N TYR A 51 -11.79 6.03 -1.34
CA TYR A 51 -12.74 7.05 -0.89
C TYR A 51 -13.19 7.97 -2.04
N VAL A 52 -12.27 8.45 -2.89
CA VAL A 52 -12.60 9.26 -4.07
C VAL A 52 -13.48 8.49 -5.04
N VAL A 53 -13.12 7.24 -5.36
CA VAL A 53 -13.92 6.39 -6.26
C VAL A 53 -15.32 6.18 -5.69
N GLN A 54 -15.45 5.94 -4.39
CA GLN A 54 -16.75 5.84 -3.74
C GLN A 54 -17.57 7.12 -3.92
N LEU A 55 -16.98 8.31 -3.76
CA LEU A 55 -17.69 9.58 -3.95
C LEU A 55 -18.20 9.75 -5.37
N ILE A 56 -17.39 9.38 -6.37
CA ILE A 56 -17.77 9.43 -7.79
C ILE A 56 -18.97 8.52 -8.04
N PHE A 57 -18.96 7.31 -7.48
CA PHE A 57 -20.05 6.35 -7.64
C PHE A 57 -21.32 6.72 -6.84
N LYS A 58 -21.24 7.66 -5.88
CA LYS A 58 -22.41 8.24 -5.21
C LYS A 58 -23.09 9.36 -6.03
N LEU A 59 -22.51 9.77 -7.17
CA LEU A 59 -23.14 10.76 -8.03
C LEU A 59 -24.41 10.19 -8.68
N PRO A 60 -25.43 11.03 -8.98
CA PRO A 60 -26.71 10.58 -9.53
C PRO A 60 -26.60 9.74 -10.81
N ALA A 61 -25.54 9.96 -11.60
CA ALA A 61 -25.29 9.22 -12.84
C ALA A 61 -24.82 7.76 -12.62
N PHE A 62 -24.24 7.43 -11.47
CA PHE A 62 -23.60 6.14 -11.21
C PHE A 62 -24.23 5.35 -10.05
N GLU A 63 -25.32 5.86 -9.48
CA GLU A 63 -26.08 5.21 -8.41
C GLU A 63 -26.42 3.72 -8.67
N PRO A 64 -26.88 3.29 -9.87
CA PRO A 64 -27.19 1.87 -10.10
C PRO A 64 -25.95 0.96 -10.07
N VAL A 65 -24.77 1.53 -10.26
CA VAL A 65 -23.49 0.80 -10.36
C VAL A 65 -22.66 0.96 -9.07
N TYR A 66 -23.22 1.58 -8.02
CA TYR A 66 -22.49 1.88 -6.77
C TYR A 66 -21.76 0.65 -6.23
N ASN A 67 -22.40 -0.53 -6.23
CA ASN A 67 -21.83 -1.75 -5.66
C ASN A 67 -20.51 -2.21 -6.31
N LEU A 68 -20.17 -1.72 -7.52
CA LEU A 68 -18.94 -2.09 -8.23
C LEU A 68 -17.76 -1.14 -7.93
N TYR A 69 -17.94 -0.11 -7.08
CA TYR A 69 -16.90 0.88 -6.80
C TYR A 69 -15.59 0.25 -6.29
N VAL A 70 -15.67 -0.81 -5.47
CA VAL A 70 -14.48 -1.50 -4.92
C VAL A 70 -13.66 -2.15 -6.02
N LEU A 71 -14.30 -2.76 -7.02
CA LEU A 71 -13.62 -3.39 -8.15
C LEU A 71 -12.90 -2.38 -9.03
N VAL A 72 -13.42 -1.16 -9.14
CA VAL A 72 -12.76 -0.04 -9.84
C VAL A 72 -11.67 0.60 -8.98
N ALA A 73 -11.87 0.64 -7.66
CA ALA A 73 -10.91 1.21 -6.72
C ALA A 73 -9.60 0.41 -6.67
N ILE A 74 -9.62 -0.92 -6.78
CA ILE A 74 -8.42 -1.77 -6.76
C ILE A 74 -7.40 -1.39 -7.84
N PRO A 75 -7.74 -1.43 -9.15
CA PRO A 75 -6.79 -1.07 -10.21
C PRO A 75 -6.43 0.42 -10.14
N LEU A 76 -7.36 1.31 -9.79
CA LEU A 76 -7.05 2.73 -9.69
C LEU A 76 -6.08 3.03 -8.54
N ALA A 77 -6.26 2.41 -7.37
CA ALA A 77 -5.36 2.55 -6.23
C ALA A 77 -3.96 2.01 -6.57
N PHE A 78 -3.88 0.89 -7.30
CA PHE A 78 -2.61 0.37 -7.80
C PHE A 78 -1.90 1.39 -8.72
N VAL A 79 -2.64 1.99 -9.67
CA VAL A 79 -2.07 2.97 -10.61
C VAL A 79 -1.67 4.25 -9.90
N VAL A 80 -2.51 4.81 -9.02
CA VAL A 80 -2.21 6.06 -8.30
C VAL A 80 -0.99 5.88 -7.41
N SER A 81 -0.97 4.87 -6.54
CA SER A 81 0.18 4.64 -5.67
C SER A 81 1.42 4.22 -6.47
N GLY A 82 1.24 3.46 -7.56
CA GLY A 82 2.34 3.07 -8.45
C GLY A 82 3.00 4.26 -9.17
N VAL A 83 2.20 5.20 -9.68
CA VAL A 83 2.70 6.43 -10.33
C VAL A 83 3.43 7.31 -9.32
N VAL A 84 2.85 7.53 -8.13
CA VAL A 84 3.53 8.27 -7.07
C VAL A 84 4.82 7.58 -6.67
N GLY A 85 4.83 6.26 -6.58
CA GLY A 85 6.03 5.47 -6.33
C GLY A 85 7.11 5.69 -7.39
N ILE A 86 6.76 5.57 -8.67
CA ILE A 86 7.68 5.82 -9.80
C ILE A 86 8.25 7.23 -9.74
N LEU A 87 7.43 8.23 -9.40
CA LEU A 87 7.89 9.62 -9.25
C LEU A 87 8.88 9.75 -8.09
N LEU A 88 8.60 9.14 -6.94
CA LEU A 88 9.49 9.18 -5.78
C LEU A 88 10.83 8.49 -6.06
N GLU A 89 10.80 7.34 -6.73
CA GLU A 89 12.01 6.63 -7.15
C GLU A 89 12.86 7.53 -8.06
N ARG A 90 12.27 8.05 -9.14
CA ARG A 90 13.02 8.81 -10.15
C ARG A 90 13.57 10.13 -9.64
N THR A 91 12.88 10.78 -8.71
CA THR A 91 13.19 12.16 -8.31
C THR A 91 14.01 12.24 -7.03
N VAL A 92 13.66 11.45 -6.02
CA VAL A 92 14.24 11.55 -4.68
C VAL A 92 15.19 10.38 -4.43
N ILE A 93 14.66 9.15 -4.48
CA ILE A 93 15.36 7.98 -3.98
C ILE A 93 16.57 7.63 -4.85
N ARG A 94 16.44 7.70 -6.18
CA ARG A 94 17.53 7.40 -7.11
C ARG A 94 18.77 8.28 -6.90
N ARG A 95 18.59 9.51 -6.44
CA ARG A 95 19.70 10.45 -6.21
C ARG A 95 20.46 10.18 -4.91
N LEU A 96 19.89 9.36 -4.03
CA LEU A 96 20.40 9.08 -2.68
C LEU A 96 20.82 7.61 -2.51
N TYR A 97 20.86 6.85 -3.61
CA TYR A 97 21.38 5.49 -3.60
C TYR A 97 22.84 5.45 -3.14
N GLY A 98 23.15 4.45 -2.31
CA GLY A 98 24.46 4.27 -1.69
C GLY A 98 24.52 4.65 -0.21
N ASN A 99 23.63 5.55 0.25
CA ASN A 99 23.62 6.03 1.64
C ASN A 99 22.27 5.71 2.33
N PRO A 100 22.18 4.63 3.13
CA PRO A 100 20.93 4.22 3.77
C PRO A 100 20.31 5.29 4.68
N LEU A 101 21.14 6.02 5.44
CA LEU A 101 20.68 7.07 6.35
C LEU A 101 20.06 8.26 5.61
N GLU A 102 20.64 8.66 4.49
CA GLU A 102 20.12 9.76 3.66
C GLU A 102 18.79 9.38 3.03
N THR A 103 18.65 8.13 2.58
CA THR A 103 17.39 7.64 2.02
C THR A 103 16.29 7.55 3.08
N LEU A 104 16.63 7.15 4.32
CA LEU A 104 15.70 7.17 5.45
C LEU A 104 15.20 8.59 5.74
N LEU A 105 16.10 9.58 5.84
CA LEU A 105 15.74 10.97 6.09
C LEU A 105 14.86 11.53 4.96
N ALA A 106 15.23 11.26 3.70
CA ALA A 106 14.49 11.73 2.54
C ALA A 106 13.09 11.11 2.45
N THR A 107 12.97 9.80 2.68
CA THR A 107 11.66 9.11 2.65
C THR A 107 10.77 9.53 3.82
N TRP A 108 11.34 9.85 4.98
CA TRP A 108 10.59 10.46 6.08
C TRP A 108 10.11 11.88 5.74
N GLY A 109 10.96 12.72 5.14
CA GLY A 109 10.57 14.05 4.65
C GLY A 109 9.47 14.00 3.59
N VAL A 110 9.56 13.07 2.64
CA VAL A 110 8.50 12.78 1.67
C VAL A 110 7.21 12.37 2.36
N SER A 111 7.27 11.54 3.41
CA SER A 111 6.09 11.15 4.18
C SER A 111 5.38 12.37 4.77
N LEU A 112 6.12 13.29 5.40
CA LEU A 112 5.55 14.53 5.93
C LEU A 112 4.90 15.39 4.84
N ILE A 113 5.56 15.53 3.68
CA ILE A 113 5.02 16.32 2.56
C ILE A 113 3.73 15.69 2.04
N LEU A 114 3.69 14.37 1.85
CA LEU A 114 2.49 13.67 1.36
C LEU A 114 1.34 13.75 2.37
N GLN A 115 1.61 13.56 3.67
CA GLN A 115 0.60 13.71 4.72
C GLN A 115 0.03 15.12 4.73
N GLN A 116 0.90 16.15 4.67
CA GLN A 116 0.47 17.55 4.66
C GLN A 116 -0.27 17.90 3.38
N PHE A 117 0.14 17.36 2.24
CA PHE A 117 -0.57 17.55 0.97
C PHE A 117 -2.00 17.02 1.06
N VAL A 118 -2.20 15.80 1.53
CA VAL A 118 -3.55 15.21 1.68
C VAL A 118 -4.39 15.95 2.73
N ARG A 119 -3.76 16.50 3.77
CA ARG A 119 -4.46 17.33 4.79
C ARG A 119 -4.87 18.72 4.30
N SER A 120 -4.05 19.34 3.45
CA SER A 120 -4.19 20.76 3.09
C SER A 120 -4.88 20.99 1.76
N VAL A 121 -4.79 20.05 0.82
CA VAL A 121 -5.31 20.22 -0.54
C VAL A 121 -6.72 19.64 -0.63
N PRO A 122 -7.75 20.46 -0.91
CA PRO A 122 -9.10 19.97 -1.15
C PRO A 122 -9.16 19.00 -2.34
N LEU A 123 -10.00 17.98 -2.24
CA LEU A 123 -10.15 16.98 -3.30
C LEU A 123 -10.53 17.59 -4.66
N ALA A 124 -11.31 18.68 -4.66
CA ALA A 124 -11.72 19.39 -5.87
C ALA A 124 -10.52 20.03 -6.61
N THR A 125 -9.56 20.61 -5.88
CA THR A 125 -8.36 21.19 -6.49
C THR A 125 -7.40 20.10 -6.95
N ALA A 126 -7.25 19.00 -6.19
CA ALA A 126 -6.48 17.85 -6.61
C ALA A 126 -7.02 17.24 -7.93
N ALA A 127 -8.34 17.04 -8.03
CA ALA A 127 -8.99 16.53 -9.24
C ALA A 127 -8.80 17.47 -10.44
N GLY A 128 -8.92 18.78 -10.24
CA GLY A 128 -8.69 19.76 -11.31
C GLY A 128 -7.23 19.80 -11.77
N VAL A 129 -6.25 19.62 -10.88
CA VAL A 129 -4.84 19.51 -11.24
C VAL A 129 -4.58 18.23 -12.05
N VAL A 130 -5.11 17.08 -11.63
CA VAL A 130 -4.96 15.83 -12.39
C VAL A 130 -5.56 15.98 -13.79
N LEU A 131 -6.74 16.57 -13.90
CA LEU A 131 -7.36 16.81 -15.20
C LEU A 131 -6.53 17.79 -16.05
N ALA A 132 -6.01 18.87 -15.46
CA ALA A 132 -5.13 19.81 -16.15
C ALA A 132 -3.87 19.14 -16.70
N LEU A 133 -3.29 18.20 -15.95
CA LEU A 133 -2.14 17.40 -16.38
C LEU A 133 -2.51 16.44 -17.50
N VAL A 134 -3.61 15.69 -17.36
CA VAL A 134 -4.07 14.74 -18.39
C VAL A 134 -4.37 15.46 -19.69
N VAL A 135 -5.18 16.53 -19.62
CA VAL A 135 -5.52 17.36 -20.79
C VAL A 135 -4.27 18.04 -21.33
N GLY A 136 -3.40 18.56 -20.47
CA GLY A 136 -2.15 19.22 -20.88
C GLY A 136 -1.18 18.31 -21.62
N PHE A 137 -1.15 17.01 -21.28
CA PHE A 137 -0.38 16.00 -22.00
C PHE A 137 -1.10 15.47 -23.23
N SER A 138 -2.42 15.35 -23.24
CA SER A 138 -3.18 14.80 -24.37
C SER A 138 -3.46 15.81 -25.47
N LEU A 139 -3.65 17.09 -25.13
CA LEU A 139 -3.99 18.16 -26.09
C LEU A 139 -2.90 18.36 -27.17
N PRO A 140 -1.60 18.33 -26.84
CA PRO A 140 -0.54 18.39 -27.85
C PRO A 140 -0.46 17.16 -28.77
N LEU A 141 -0.99 16.00 -28.35
CA LEU A 141 -1.06 14.79 -29.19
C LEU A 141 -2.22 14.85 -30.19
N LEU A 142 -3.27 15.62 -29.89
CA LEU A 142 -4.46 15.77 -30.73
C LEU A 142 -4.32 16.90 -31.76
N LEU A 143 -3.34 17.79 -31.58
CA LEU A 143 -3.12 18.91 -32.50
C LEU A 143 -2.42 18.45 -33.80
N PRO A 144 -2.79 19.03 -34.96
CA PRO A 144 -2.18 18.66 -36.24
C PRO A 144 -0.66 18.92 -36.24
N ALA A 145 0.11 17.96 -36.76
CA ALA A 145 1.57 18.01 -36.91
C ALA A 145 2.15 19.35 -37.44
N PRO A 146 1.55 20.05 -38.44
CA PRO A 146 2.10 21.33 -38.92
C PRO A 146 2.11 22.46 -37.89
N LEU A 147 1.34 22.38 -36.79
CA LEU A 147 1.39 23.35 -35.69
C LEU A 147 2.49 23.03 -34.66
N LEU A 148 2.97 21.79 -34.65
CA LEU A 148 3.92 21.25 -33.67
C LEU A 148 5.37 21.23 -34.20
N GLU A 149 5.56 21.46 -35.49
CA GLU A 149 6.86 21.50 -36.17
C GLU A 149 7.14 22.94 -36.65
N GLY A 150 7.98 23.68 -35.90
CA GLY A 150 8.38 25.05 -36.24
C GLY A 150 8.86 25.87 -35.03
N PRO A 151 9.34 27.12 -35.22
CA PRO A 151 9.81 27.99 -34.13
C PRO A 151 8.70 28.37 -33.14
N ARG A 152 7.44 28.32 -33.58
CA ARG A 152 6.25 28.58 -32.76
C ARG A 152 5.79 27.36 -31.95
N ALA A 153 6.36 26.18 -32.18
CA ALA A 153 5.94 24.95 -31.49
C ALA A 153 6.09 25.03 -29.96
N ARG A 154 7.13 25.72 -29.47
CA ARG A 154 7.33 25.94 -28.03
C ARG A 154 6.20 26.81 -27.44
N LEU A 155 5.77 27.83 -28.18
CA LEU A 155 4.64 28.71 -27.81
C LEU A 155 3.30 27.98 -27.87
N VAL A 156 3.06 27.15 -28.89
CA VAL A 156 1.85 26.34 -29.02
C VAL A 156 1.74 25.32 -27.88
N ARG A 157 2.84 24.61 -27.55
CA ARG A 157 2.88 23.70 -26.40
C ARG A 157 2.63 24.46 -25.09
N ALA A 158 3.27 25.61 -24.89
CA ALA A 158 3.02 26.45 -23.72
C ALA A 158 1.56 26.92 -23.62
N GLY A 159 0.93 27.28 -24.75
CA GLY A 159 -0.49 27.65 -24.83
C GLY A 159 -1.43 26.49 -24.50
N CYS A 160 -1.09 25.25 -24.89
CA CYS A 160 -1.84 24.05 -24.53
C CYS A 160 -1.80 23.81 -23.01
N TRP A 161 -0.64 23.99 -22.39
CA TRP A 161 -0.48 23.88 -20.94
C TRP A 161 -1.19 25.00 -20.19
N ALA A 162 -1.20 26.23 -20.72
CA ALA A 162 -1.92 27.36 -20.14
C ALA A 162 -3.44 27.15 -20.20
N THR A 163 -3.96 26.68 -21.33
CA THR A 163 -5.40 26.38 -21.50
C THR A 163 -5.85 25.19 -20.68
N SER A 164 -5.03 24.13 -20.57
CA SER A 164 -5.34 22.99 -19.71
C SER A 164 -5.30 23.35 -18.22
N ALA A 165 -4.34 24.17 -17.79
CA ALA A 165 -4.27 24.67 -16.42
C ALA A 165 -5.49 25.53 -16.06
N LEU A 166 -5.89 26.44 -16.95
CA LEU A 166 -7.03 27.31 -16.74
C LEU A 166 -8.35 26.52 -16.75
N ALA A 167 -8.51 25.55 -17.65
CA ALA A 167 -9.64 24.63 -17.66
C ALA A 167 -9.70 23.78 -16.37
N GLY A 168 -8.56 23.31 -15.88
CA GLY A 168 -8.47 22.56 -14.62
C GLY A 168 -8.83 23.40 -13.40
N VAL A 169 -8.42 24.66 -13.34
CA VAL A 169 -8.80 25.60 -12.26
C VAL A 169 -10.30 25.92 -12.31
N LEU A 170 -10.86 26.18 -13.49
CA LEU A 170 -12.29 26.44 -13.65
C LEU A 170 -13.14 25.22 -13.30
N LEU A 171 -12.72 24.03 -13.75
CA LEU A 171 -13.39 22.77 -13.38
C LEU A 171 -13.21 22.43 -11.91
N ALA A 172 -12.05 22.70 -11.30
CA ALA A 172 -11.88 22.58 -9.84
C ALA A 172 -12.85 23.50 -9.09
N GLY A 173 -13.05 24.74 -9.56
CA GLY A 173 -14.01 25.69 -8.98
C GLY A 173 -15.46 25.23 -9.14
N GLY A 174 -15.84 24.75 -10.32
CA GLY A 174 -17.19 24.22 -10.59
C GLY A 174 -17.47 22.91 -9.86
N LEU A 175 -16.48 22.03 -9.76
CA LEU A 175 -16.54 20.84 -8.93
C LEU A 175 -16.60 21.23 -7.45
N ALA A 176 -15.82 22.21 -6.98
CA ALA A 176 -15.85 22.65 -5.58
C ALA A 176 -17.22 23.19 -5.16
N SER A 177 -17.96 23.87 -6.05
CA SER A 177 -19.31 24.36 -5.75
C SER A 177 -20.33 23.21 -5.60
N GLN A 178 -20.24 22.18 -6.45
CA GLN A 178 -21.05 20.95 -6.38
C GLN A 178 -20.64 20.01 -5.23
N ILE A 179 -19.33 19.88 -4.98
CA ILE A 179 -18.68 19.01 -3.97
C ILE A 179 -18.76 19.62 -2.57
N SER A 180 -19.08 20.91 -2.42
CA SER A 180 -19.22 21.56 -1.10
C SER A 180 -20.25 20.89 -0.17
N ARG A 181 -21.21 20.13 -0.73
CA ARG A 181 -22.15 19.27 0.03
C ARG A 181 -21.67 17.84 0.25
N ILE A 182 -20.65 17.38 -0.47
CA ILE A 182 -20.12 16.01 -0.42
C ILE A 182 -18.59 16.06 -0.20
N ALA A 183 -18.25 16.26 1.07
CA ALA A 183 -17.07 15.70 1.72
C ALA A 183 -15.68 16.17 1.24
N ARG A 184 -15.19 17.23 1.92
CA ARG A 184 -13.78 17.62 1.93
C ARG A 184 -12.93 16.45 2.44
N ALA A 185 -11.77 16.21 1.84
CA ALA A 185 -10.66 15.53 2.52
C ALA A 185 -10.19 16.46 3.65
N THR A 186 -10.93 16.48 4.74
CA THR A 186 -10.58 17.24 5.95
C THR A 186 -9.62 16.39 6.77
N SER A 187 -8.87 17.00 7.69
CA SER A 187 -8.08 16.32 8.73
C SER A 187 -8.88 15.31 9.60
N ARG A 188 -10.19 15.18 9.36
CA ARG A 188 -11.10 14.30 10.05
C ARG A 188 -11.14 12.97 9.32
N ASN A 189 -11.08 11.88 10.07
CA ASN A 189 -11.20 10.55 9.48
C ASN A 189 -12.56 10.42 8.76
N VAL A 190 -12.52 9.84 7.57
CA VAL A 190 -13.70 9.64 6.73
C VAL A 190 -13.89 8.15 6.46
N ASP A 191 -15.13 7.69 6.58
CA ASP A 191 -15.45 6.28 6.43
C ASP A 191 -15.76 5.92 4.98
N VAL A 192 -15.19 4.80 4.54
CA VAL A 192 -15.56 4.15 3.29
C VAL A 192 -16.69 3.17 3.59
N THR A 193 -17.86 3.44 3.01
CA THR A 193 -19.05 2.63 3.17
C THR A 193 -18.97 1.41 2.25
N ALA A 194 -18.69 0.24 2.84
CA ALA A 194 -18.69 -1.03 2.12
C ALA A 194 -19.96 -1.21 1.26
N PRO A 195 -19.86 -1.83 0.06
CA PRO A 195 -21.01 -2.06 -0.80
C PRO A 195 -21.97 -3.08 -0.17
N GLN A 196 -23.24 -3.11 -0.62
CA GLN A 196 -24.29 -3.90 0.05
C GLN A 196 -23.96 -5.40 0.14
N TRP A 197 -23.31 -5.96 -0.89
CA TRP A 197 -22.86 -7.36 -0.92
C TRP A 197 -21.73 -7.67 0.08
N MET A 198 -21.05 -6.65 0.64
CA MET A 198 -20.01 -6.81 1.65
C MET A 198 -20.47 -6.54 3.08
N ARG A 199 -21.64 -5.94 3.31
CA ARG A 199 -22.05 -5.53 4.68
C ARG A 199 -22.50 -6.68 5.57
N GLY A 200 -22.74 -7.87 5.00
CA GLY A 200 -23.20 -9.04 5.73
C GLY A 200 -22.09 -9.89 6.36
N GLY A 201 -22.52 -10.89 7.13
CA GLY A 201 -21.70 -12.03 7.53
C GLY A 201 -22.27 -13.31 6.90
N LEU A 202 -21.39 -14.21 6.46
CA LEU A 202 -21.77 -15.58 6.14
C LEU A 202 -21.95 -16.32 7.46
N GLU A 203 -23.19 -16.70 7.77
CA GLU A 203 -23.52 -17.55 8.90
C GLU A 203 -23.32 -19.01 8.50
N TRP A 204 -22.26 -19.65 9.00
CA TRP A 204 -22.04 -21.07 8.80
C TRP A 204 -21.89 -21.77 10.15
N ALA A 205 -22.82 -22.69 10.46
CA ALA A 205 -22.78 -23.57 11.63
C ALA A 205 -22.43 -22.86 12.96
N ASP A 206 -23.13 -21.75 13.24
CA ASP A 206 -22.98 -20.86 14.42
C ASP A 206 -21.80 -19.87 14.39
N LEU A 207 -21.06 -19.77 13.29
CA LEU A 207 -19.98 -18.78 13.10
C LEU A 207 -20.43 -17.67 12.13
N THR A 208 -20.38 -16.42 12.58
CA THR A 208 -20.57 -15.25 11.71
C THR A 208 -19.24 -14.83 11.11
N LEU A 209 -19.01 -15.15 9.83
CA LEU A 209 -17.81 -14.72 9.11
C LEU A 209 -18.07 -13.41 8.38
N PRO A 210 -17.47 -12.27 8.78
CA PRO A 210 -17.69 -11.00 8.10
C PRO A 210 -17.20 -11.06 6.64
N VAL A 211 -18.08 -10.76 5.68
CA VAL A 211 -17.75 -10.76 4.26
C VAL A 211 -16.59 -9.80 3.90
N PRO A 212 -16.39 -8.62 4.54
CA PRO A 212 -15.26 -7.75 4.22
C PRO A 212 -13.90 -8.43 4.44
N ARG A 213 -13.79 -9.29 5.45
CA ARG A 213 -12.56 -10.03 5.76
C ARG A 213 -12.27 -11.10 4.69
N LEU A 214 -13.30 -11.78 4.19
CA LEU A 214 -13.17 -12.74 3.09
C LEU A 214 -12.69 -12.06 1.80
N VAL A 215 -13.24 -10.88 1.49
CA VAL A 215 -12.81 -10.10 0.33
C VAL A 215 -11.35 -9.69 0.44
N ILE A 216 -10.90 -9.27 1.63
CA ILE A 216 -9.49 -8.93 1.86
C ILE A 216 -8.59 -10.14 1.67
N ILE A 217 -8.96 -11.32 2.21
CA ILE A 217 -8.22 -12.56 2.02
C ILE A 217 -8.13 -12.90 0.52
N ALA A 218 -9.25 -12.79 -0.22
CA ALA A 218 -9.27 -13.02 -1.65
C ALA A 218 -8.36 -12.04 -2.42
N MET A 219 -8.40 -10.74 -2.08
CA MET A 219 -7.52 -9.72 -2.65
C MET A 219 -6.04 -10.01 -2.38
N THR A 220 -5.71 -10.47 -1.17
CA THR A 220 -4.33 -10.85 -0.81
C THR A 220 -3.87 -12.05 -1.61
N VAL A 221 -4.71 -13.10 -1.74
CA VAL A 221 -4.38 -14.28 -2.55
C VAL A 221 -4.15 -13.88 -4.01
N VAL A 222 -5.03 -13.06 -4.58
CA VAL A 222 -4.86 -12.53 -5.95
C VAL A 222 -3.57 -11.72 -6.09
N SER A 223 -3.24 -10.89 -5.10
CA SER A 223 -2.00 -10.09 -5.12
C SER A 223 -0.75 -10.96 -5.03
N VAL A 224 -0.73 -11.96 -4.14
CA VAL A 224 0.37 -12.93 -4.02
C VAL A 224 0.53 -13.74 -5.30
N LEU A 225 -0.56 -14.26 -5.86
CA LEU A 225 -0.54 -14.99 -7.12
C LEU A 225 -0.07 -14.10 -8.27
N GLY A 226 -0.57 -12.86 -8.34
CA GLY A 226 -0.17 -11.88 -9.35
C GLY A 226 1.32 -11.58 -9.30
N VAL A 227 1.86 -11.31 -8.10
CA VAL A 227 3.29 -11.06 -7.89
C VAL A 227 4.14 -12.30 -8.20
N THR A 228 3.75 -13.48 -7.72
CA THR A 228 4.54 -14.71 -7.94
C THR A 228 4.55 -15.09 -9.42
N LEU A 229 3.43 -14.95 -10.13
CA LEU A 229 3.38 -15.13 -11.58
C LEU A 229 4.22 -14.06 -12.29
N PHE A 230 4.09 -12.79 -11.90
CA PHE A 230 4.87 -11.71 -12.51
C PHE A 230 6.37 -11.94 -12.35
N LEU A 231 6.84 -12.24 -11.14
CA LEU A 231 8.27 -12.47 -10.93
C LEU A 231 8.72 -13.76 -11.61
N ASN A 232 8.02 -14.89 -11.47
CA ASN A 232 8.54 -16.18 -11.93
C ASN A 232 8.33 -16.46 -13.42
N ARG A 233 7.25 -15.94 -14.03
CA ARG A 233 6.91 -16.22 -15.45
C ARG A 233 7.24 -15.08 -16.41
N SER A 234 7.35 -13.82 -15.95
CA SER A 234 7.56 -12.69 -16.86
C SER A 234 9.04 -12.44 -17.18
N VAL A 235 9.29 -11.88 -18.37
CA VAL A 235 10.63 -11.43 -18.79
C VAL A 235 11.18 -10.36 -17.85
N TRP A 236 10.33 -9.45 -17.38
CA TRP A 236 10.70 -8.42 -16.41
C TRP A 236 11.09 -9.03 -15.06
N GLY A 237 10.40 -10.09 -14.63
CA GLY A 237 10.76 -10.84 -13.43
C GLY A 237 12.14 -11.48 -13.51
N THR A 238 12.51 -12.03 -14.68
CA THR A 238 13.86 -12.55 -14.92
C THR A 238 14.92 -11.45 -14.90
N ARG A 239 14.63 -10.28 -15.48
CA ARG A 239 15.51 -9.10 -15.43
C ARG A 239 15.71 -8.62 -13.99
N ILE A 240 14.63 -8.52 -13.21
CA ILE A 240 14.68 -8.16 -11.79
C ILE A 240 15.63 -9.12 -11.05
N ARG A 241 15.43 -10.43 -11.17
CA ARG A 241 16.32 -11.40 -10.50
C ARG A 241 17.78 -11.32 -10.95
N ALA A 242 18.04 -11.05 -12.22
CA ALA A 242 19.41 -10.89 -12.73
C ALA A 242 20.10 -9.67 -12.08
N VAL A 243 19.41 -8.53 -12.07
CA VAL A 243 19.91 -7.29 -11.45
C VAL A 243 20.21 -7.47 -9.97
N THR A 244 19.39 -8.26 -9.27
CA THR A 244 19.57 -8.49 -7.82
C THR A 244 20.71 -9.45 -7.48
N GLN A 245 21.09 -10.31 -8.42
CA GLN A 245 22.23 -11.20 -8.23
C GLN A 245 23.55 -10.47 -8.48
N ASN A 246 23.64 -9.73 -9.59
CA ASN A 246 24.79 -8.92 -9.90
C ASN A 246 24.38 -7.74 -10.80
N ARG A 247 24.24 -6.57 -10.17
CA ARG A 247 23.82 -5.34 -10.84
C ARG A 247 24.82 -4.93 -11.93
N THR A 248 26.11 -4.91 -11.61
CA THR A 248 27.17 -4.46 -12.52
C THR A 248 27.25 -5.34 -13.76
N MET A 249 27.21 -6.66 -13.59
CA MET A 249 27.22 -7.60 -14.72
C MET A 249 25.95 -7.47 -15.58
N SER A 250 24.79 -7.29 -14.95
CA SER A 250 23.52 -7.11 -15.67
C SER A 250 23.54 -5.86 -16.56
N ASP A 251 24.16 -4.78 -16.08
CA ASP A 251 24.33 -3.54 -16.83
C ASP A 251 25.25 -3.72 -18.06
N CYS A 252 26.35 -4.47 -17.89
CA CYS A 252 27.25 -4.83 -19.01
C CYS A 252 26.56 -5.69 -20.09
N LEU A 253 25.53 -6.45 -19.72
CA LEU A 253 24.72 -7.26 -20.64
C LEU A 253 23.57 -6.47 -21.29
N GLY A 254 23.50 -5.15 -21.05
CA GLY A 254 22.49 -4.27 -21.64
C GLY A 254 21.11 -4.35 -20.99
N ILE A 255 20.99 -4.95 -19.79
CA ILE A 255 19.74 -4.92 -19.03
C ILE A 255 19.60 -3.53 -18.40
N PRO A 256 18.51 -2.77 -18.66
CA PRO A 256 18.37 -1.41 -18.16
C PRO A 256 18.07 -1.42 -16.65
N THR A 257 19.12 -1.45 -15.83
CA THR A 257 19.06 -1.53 -14.36
C THR A 257 18.19 -0.43 -13.76
N ASP A 258 18.32 0.79 -14.28
CA ASP A 258 17.48 1.93 -13.90
C ASP A 258 15.98 1.69 -14.11
N THR A 259 15.59 1.09 -15.24
CA THR A 259 14.18 0.83 -15.54
C THR A 259 13.64 -0.30 -14.69
N VAL A 260 14.49 -1.29 -14.40
CA VAL A 260 14.19 -2.38 -13.48
C VAL A 260 13.88 -1.81 -12.09
N ASP A 261 14.66 -0.84 -11.61
CA ASP A 261 14.45 -0.19 -10.32
C ASP A 261 13.12 0.58 -10.29
N VAL A 262 12.91 1.47 -11.25
CA VAL A 262 11.68 2.26 -11.39
C VAL A 262 10.44 1.36 -11.40
N LEU A 263 10.46 0.30 -12.22
CA LEU A 263 9.33 -0.61 -12.39
C LEU A 263 9.06 -1.38 -11.10
N THR A 264 10.12 -1.87 -10.45
CA THR A 264 10.03 -2.58 -9.17
C THR A 264 9.42 -1.70 -8.10
N PHE A 265 9.86 -0.44 -8.01
CA PHE A 265 9.33 0.52 -7.05
C PHE A 265 7.87 0.86 -7.35
N GLY A 266 7.51 1.03 -8.63
CA GLY A 266 6.14 1.25 -9.07
C GLY A 266 5.20 0.09 -8.72
N ILE A 267 5.63 -1.16 -8.95
CA ILE A 267 4.85 -2.35 -8.60
C ILE A 267 4.70 -2.47 -7.08
N GLY A 268 5.78 -2.27 -6.32
CA GLY A 268 5.74 -2.33 -4.86
C GLY A 268 4.82 -1.25 -4.27
N SER A 269 4.86 -0.05 -4.82
CA SER A 269 4.00 1.07 -4.43
C SER A 269 2.54 0.84 -4.82
N GLY A 270 2.29 0.24 -6.00
CA GLY A 270 0.95 -0.14 -6.43
C GLY A 270 0.32 -1.20 -5.53
N LEU A 271 1.08 -2.20 -5.11
CA LEU A 271 0.63 -3.21 -4.13
C LEU A 271 0.27 -2.58 -2.78
N ALA A 272 1.04 -1.59 -2.33
CA ALA A 272 0.70 -0.80 -1.15
C ALA A 272 -0.62 -0.03 -1.35
N GLY A 273 -0.89 0.46 -2.55
CA GLY A 273 -2.18 1.06 -2.92
C GLY A 273 -3.34 0.08 -2.77
N ILE A 274 -3.19 -1.16 -3.25
CA ILE A 274 -4.19 -2.24 -3.06
C ILE A 274 -4.41 -2.52 -1.57
N ALA A 275 -3.34 -2.55 -0.77
CA ALA A 275 -3.45 -2.68 0.68
C ALA A 275 -4.23 -1.53 1.32
N GLY A 276 -4.09 -0.30 0.79
CA GLY A 276 -4.91 0.85 1.19
C GLY A 276 -6.40 0.64 0.98
N VAL A 277 -6.80 -0.01 -0.12
CA VAL A 277 -8.20 -0.40 -0.37
C VAL A 277 -8.68 -1.34 0.74
N ALA A 278 -7.90 -2.37 1.07
CA ALA A 278 -8.24 -3.31 2.14
C ALA A 278 -8.35 -2.64 3.51
N VAL A 279 -7.43 -1.72 3.84
CA VAL A 279 -7.47 -0.94 5.09
C VAL A 279 -8.72 -0.06 5.16
N SER A 280 -9.10 0.58 4.05
CA SER A 280 -10.29 1.43 4.00
C SER A 280 -11.60 0.68 4.23
N LEU A 281 -11.63 -0.62 3.93
CA LEU A 281 -12.79 -1.48 4.16
C LEU A 281 -12.93 -1.94 5.62
N LEU A 282 -11.87 -1.82 6.41
CA LEU A 282 -11.84 -2.21 7.82
C LEU A 282 -12.12 -1.07 8.80
N GLY A 283 -11.89 0.19 8.37
CA GLY A 283 -12.07 1.33 9.24
C GLY A 283 -11.94 2.66 8.53
N SER A 284 -11.92 3.72 9.32
CA SER A 284 -11.90 5.09 8.82
C SER A 284 -10.57 5.43 8.15
N VAL A 285 -10.63 6.10 7.01
CA VAL A 285 -9.46 6.60 6.29
C VAL A 285 -9.08 7.97 6.82
N GLY A 286 -7.82 8.15 7.18
CA GLY A 286 -7.28 9.42 7.62
C GLY A 286 -5.83 9.61 7.17
N PRO A 287 -5.27 10.83 7.30
CA PRO A 287 -3.91 11.13 6.87
C PRO A 287 -2.82 10.31 7.59
N ASN A 288 -3.14 9.75 8.75
CA ASN A 288 -2.18 8.98 9.56
C ASN A 288 -2.36 7.47 9.39
N VAL A 289 -3.30 7.03 8.54
CA VAL A 289 -3.63 5.60 8.42
C VAL A 289 -2.42 4.81 7.92
N GLY A 290 -1.53 5.41 7.13
CA GLY A 290 -0.30 4.75 6.69
C GLY A 290 0.68 4.43 7.83
N GLY A 291 0.82 5.36 8.77
CA GLY A 291 1.75 5.25 9.89
C GLY A 291 1.40 4.12 10.86
N SER A 292 0.13 3.74 10.99
CA SER A 292 -0.27 2.66 11.90
C SER A 292 0.08 1.25 11.37
N TYR A 293 0.27 1.09 10.05
CA TYR A 293 0.58 -0.21 9.44
C TYR A 293 2.06 -0.38 9.08
N ILE A 294 2.83 0.70 9.00
CA ILE A 294 4.22 0.64 8.53
C ILE A 294 5.10 -0.24 9.41
N VAL A 295 4.96 -0.13 10.73
CA VAL A 295 5.72 -0.94 11.71
C VAL A 295 5.38 -2.42 11.53
N GLY A 296 4.11 -2.75 11.33
CA GLY A 296 3.66 -4.11 11.05
C GLY A 296 4.25 -4.66 9.74
N CYS A 297 4.34 -3.82 8.70
CA CYS A 297 4.95 -4.23 7.43
C CYS A 297 6.43 -4.55 7.58
N PHE A 298 7.19 -3.70 8.26
CA PHE A 298 8.61 -3.96 8.54
C PHE A 298 8.79 -5.24 9.34
N MET A 299 7.96 -5.45 10.35
CA MET A 299 7.98 -6.65 11.17
C MET A 299 7.76 -7.92 10.33
N VAL A 300 6.84 -7.90 9.36
CA VAL A 300 6.63 -9.00 8.42
C VAL A 300 7.85 -9.23 7.53
N VAL A 301 8.44 -8.18 6.96
CA VAL A 301 9.59 -8.29 6.05
C VAL A 301 10.83 -8.81 6.79
N VAL A 302 11.11 -8.29 7.98
CA VAL A 302 12.28 -8.67 8.78
C VAL A 302 12.12 -10.08 9.33
N LEU A 303 10.94 -10.42 9.88
CA LEU A 303 10.68 -11.78 10.37
C LEU A 303 10.68 -12.79 9.21
N GLY A 304 10.09 -12.46 8.07
CA GLY A 304 10.01 -13.34 6.91
C GLY A 304 11.37 -13.60 6.24
N GLY A 305 12.28 -12.63 6.32
CA GLY A 305 13.52 -12.63 5.56
C GLY A 305 13.42 -11.72 4.35
N VAL A 306 14.40 -10.84 4.20
CA VAL A 306 14.44 -9.79 3.18
C VAL A 306 14.41 -10.41 1.78
N GLY A 307 13.44 -10.01 0.97
CA GLY A 307 13.30 -10.47 -0.42
C GLY A 307 12.87 -11.93 -0.59
N ASN A 308 12.34 -12.59 0.46
CA ASN A 308 11.71 -13.90 0.34
C ASN A 308 10.18 -13.81 0.50
N LEU A 309 9.45 -13.94 -0.61
CA LEU A 309 7.99 -13.86 -0.63
C LEU A 309 7.33 -14.91 0.25
N PHE A 310 7.82 -16.16 0.24
CA PHE A 310 7.25 -17.23 1.07
C PHE A 310 7.43 -16.95 2.57
N GLY A 311 8.59 -16.41 2.94
CA GLY A 311 8.85 -15.99 4.31
C GLY A 311 7.91 -14.88 4.76
N ALA A 312 7.66 -13.88 3.91
CA ALA A 312 6.70 -12.81 4.20
C ALA A 312 5.27 -13.34 4.40
N VAL A 313 4.84 -14.32 3.59
CA VAL A 313 3.53 -14.98 3.74
C VAL A 313 3.42 -15.65 5.12
N LEU A 314 4.38 -16.51 5.49
CA LEU A 314 4.34 -17.19 6.77
C LEU A 314 4.42 -16.21 7.95
N ALA A 315 5.31 -15.21 7.87
CA ALA A 315 5.49 -14.19 8.89
C ALA A 315 4.21 -13.37 9.09
N SER A 316 3.54 -12.96 8.01
CA SER A 316 2.30 -12.17 8.08
C SER A 316 1.16 -12.90 8.78
N PHE A 317 0.97 -14.19 8.50
CA PHE A 317 -0.04 -14.99 9.16
C PHE A 317 0.33 -15.28 10.62
N ALA A 318 1.60 -15.56 10.91
CA ALA A 318 2.08 -15.74 12.29
C ALA A 318 1.88 -14.46 13.12
N ILE A 319 2.28 -13.30 12.58
CA ILE A 319 2.09 -12.00 13.20
C ILE A 319 0.61 -11.68 13.37
N GLY A 320 -0.22 -11.91 12.34
CA GLY A 320 -1.66 -11.65 12.40
C GLY A 320 -2.34 -12.49 13.47
N TRP A 321 -2.00 -13.78 13.54
CA TRP A 321 -2.52 -14.69 14.55
C TRP A 321 -2.05 -14.34 15.96
N LEU A 322 -0.75 -14.03 16.16
CA LEU A 322 -0.23 -13.58 17.45
C LEU A 322 -0.89 -12.28 17.90
N THR A 323 -1.10 -11.33 16.98
CA THR A 323 -1.72 -10.04 17.27
C THR A 323 -3.19 -10.22 17.69
N ASP A 324 -3.96 -11.08 17.01
CA ASP A 324 -5.35 -11.38 17.42
C ASP A 324 -5.39 -12.12 18.76
N LEU A 325 -4.52 -13.12 18.93
CA LEU A 325 -4.49 -13.96 20.12
C LEU A 325 -4.16 -13.17 21.39
N ILE A 326 -3.18 -12.26 21.30
CA ILE A 326 -2.79 -11.36 22.37
C ILE A 326 -3.81 -10.23 22.52
N GLY A 327 -4.10 -9.50 21.44
CA GLY A 327 -4.89 -8.27 21.48
C GLY A 327 -6.36 -8.48 21.85
N ALA A 328 -6.94 -9.63 21.47
CA ALA A 328 -8.29 -10.00 21.89
C ALA A 328 -8.33 -10.73 23.24
N GLY A 329 -7.20 -10.90 23.92
CA GLY A 329 -7.12 -11.59 25.22
C GLY A 329 -7.54 -13.06 25.16
N ARG A 330 -7.56 -13.68 23.96
CA ARG A 330 -8.02 -15.05 23.76
C ARG A 330 -7.12 -16.07 24.48
N LEU A 331 -5.88 -15.71 24.78
CA LEU A 331 -4.99 -16.55 25.59
C LEU A 331 -5.59 -16.88 26.98
N LEU A 332 -6.32 -15.94 27.60
CA LEU A 332 -6.99 -16.17 28.89
C LEU A 332 -8.17 -17.15 28.76
N SER A 333 -8.84 -17.15 27.61
CA SER A 333 -9.94 -18.09 27.32
C SER A 333 -9.44 -19.50 26.99
N LEU A 334 -8.23 -19.62 26.45
CA LEU A 334 -7.58 -20.89 26.13
C LEU A 334 -6.96 -21.57 27.35
N TRP A 335 -6.46 -20.77 28.30
CA TRP A 335 -5.91 -21.26 29.56
C TRP A 335 -6.63 -20.62 30.76
N PRO A 336 -7.84 -21.12 31.12
CA PRO A 336 -8.62 -20.57 32.23
C PRO A 336 -7.94 -20.70 33.60
N ALA A 337 -7.09 -21.72 33.78
CA ALA A 337 -6.40 -22.03 35.03
C ALA A 337 -5.00 -21.38 35.13
N MET A 338 -4.85 -20.13 34.67
CA MET A 338 -3.56 -19.43 34.68
C MET A 338 -3.30 -18.85 36.09
N PRO A 339 -2.08 -18.92 36.63
CA PRO A 339 -1.75 -18.29 37.92
C PRO A 339 -2.11 -16.80 37.92
N SER A 340 -2.67 -16.30 39.02
CA SER A 340 -3.16 -14.91 39.14
C SER A 340 -2.18 -13.82 38.69
N PRO A 341 -0.85 -13.90 38.93
CA PRO A 341 0.08 -12.87 38.42
C PRO A 341 0.23 -12.92 36.90
N LEU A 342 0.32 -14.11 36.30
CA LEU A 342 0.45 -14.28 34.85
C LEU A 342 -0.81 -13.83 34.11
N ALA A 343 -2.00 -14.14 34.64
CA ALA A 343 -3.26 -13.70 34.06
C ALA A 343 -3.38 -12.16 34.05
N ALA A 344 -2.90 -11.48 35.09
CA ALA A 344 -2.87 -10.02 35.16
C ALA A 344 -1.91 -9.43 34.10
N THR A 345 -0.74 -10.04 33.89
CA THR A 345 0.21 -9.62 32.84
C THR A 345 -0.40 -9.80 31.46
N VAL A 346 -1.00 -10.95 31.15
CA VAL A 346 -1.63 -11.17 29.84
C VAL A 346 -2.79 -10.20 29.61
N LYS A 347 -3.58 -9.92 30.65
CA LYS A 347 -4.67 -8.93 30.57
C LYS A 347 -4.16 -7.51 30.34
N PHE A 348 -3.00 -7.14 30.90
CA PHE A 348 -2.34 -5.86 30.63
C PHE A 348 -1.96 -5.71 29.14
N PHE A 349 -1.44 -6.77 28.54
CA PHE A 349 -1.09 -6.79 27.12
C PHE A 349 -2.27 -7.06 26.17
N ALA A 350 -3.44 -7.43 26.70
CA ALA A 350 -4.67 -7.68 25.94
C ALA A 350 -5.38 -6.38 25.51
N THR A 351 -4.60 -5.42 25.00
CA THR A 351 -5.10 -4.23 24.30
C THR A 351 -4.46 -4.18 22.92
N THR A 352 -5.14 -3.57 21.94
CA THR A 352 -4.67 -3.56 20.54
C THR A 352 -3.29 -2.92 20.37
N SER A 353 -2.98 -1.85 21.12
CA SER A 353 -1.68 -1.18 21.09
C SER A 353 -0.59 -1.94 21.84
N MET A 354 -0.88 -2.47 23.04
CA MET A 354 0.11 -3.25 23.80
C MET A 354 0.40 -4.60 23.16
N ALA A 355 -0.57 -5.19 22.46
CA ALA A 355 -0.36 -6.39 21.67
C ALA A 355 0.70 -6.17 20.59
N GLN A 356 0.65 -5.04 19.87
CA GLN A 356 1.67 -4.70 18.87
C GLN A 356 3.06 -4.56 19.50
N VAL A 357 3.17 -3.91 20.67
CA VAL A 357 4.44 -3.78 21.39
C VAL A 357 4.98 -5.14 21.83
N MET A 358 4.13 -6.02 22.36
CA MET A 358 4.55 -7.36 22.79
C MET A 358 4.98 -8.23 21.60
N VAL A 359 4.23 -8.21 20.49
CA VAL A 359 4.61 -8.93 19.27
C VAL A 359 5.94 -8.40 18.71
N PHE A 360 6.13 -7.08 18.72
CA PHE A 360 7.40 -6.47 18.31
C PHE A 360 8.57 -6.91 19.20
N ALA A 361 8.40 -6.89 20.53
CA ALA A 361 9.42 -7.34 21.47
C ALA A 361 9.78 -8.83 21.28
N LEU A 362 8.77 -9.69 21.07
CA LEU A 362 8.96 -11.11 20.78
C LEU A 362 9.77 -11.32 19.49
N ILE A 363 9.52 -10.50 18.46
CA ILE A 363 10.24 -10.60 17.19
C ILE A 363 11.66 -10.10 17.32
N VAL A 364 11.90 -8.99 18.03
CA VAL A 364 13.26 -8.52 18.30
C VAL A 364 14.05 -9.59 19.07
N LEU A 365 13.44 -10.21 20.09
CA LEU A 365 14.06 -11.31 20.83
C LEU A 365 14.33 -12.52 19.92
N PHE A 366 13.40 -12.89 19.06
CA PHE A 366 13.61 -13.96 18.06
C PHE A 366 14.77 -13.65 17.11
N LEU A 367 14.86 -12.42 16.62
CA LEU A 367 15.91 -11.98 15.71
C LEU A 367 17.29 -11.93 16.37
N GLN A 368 17.39 -11.75 17.70
CA GLN A 368 18.66 -11.90 18.41
C GLN A 368 19.23 -13.32 18.28
N PHE A 369 18.36 -14.34 18.23
CA PHE A 369 18.77 -15.72 17.99
C PHE A 369 18.88 -16.08 16.50
N ARG A 370 18.06 -15.46 15.64
CA ARG A 370 18.02 -15.68 14.19
C ARG A 370 18.02 -14.35 13.41
N PRO A 371 19.19 -13.70 13.24
CA PRO A 371 19.28 -12.36 12.68
C PRO A 371 18.86 -12.29 11.20
N ALA A 372 18.91 -13.40 10.49
CA ALA A 372 18.57 -13.47 9.07
C ALA A 372 17.07 -13.74 8.78
N GLY A 373 16.23 -13.79 9.82
CA GLY A 373 14.79 -14.07 9.72
C GLY A 373 14.45 -15.57 9.62
N LEU A 374 13.19 -15.87 9.32
CA LEU A 374 12.66 -17.24 9.18
C LEU A 374 13.26 -17.96 7.96
N PHE A 375 13.40 -17.25 6.84
CA PHE A 375 13.91 -17.82 5.59
C PHE A 375 14.94 -16.89 4.93
N PRO A 376 16.21 -16.96 5.35
CA PRO A 376 17.28 -16.17 4.75
C PRO A 376 17.44 -16.44 3.26
N GLN A 377 17.76 -15.40 2.49
CA GLN A 377 18.15 -15.55 1.09
C GLN A 377 19.46 -16.34 1.00
N LYS A 378 19.44 -17.45 0.26
CA LYS A 378 20.64 -18.24 -0.02
C LYS A 378 21.28 -17.74 -1.31
N GLY A 379 22.47 -17.15 -1.21
CA GLY A 379 23.29 -16.75 -2.35
C GLY A 379 24.77 -16.71 -1.96
N ARG A 380 25.67 -17.12 -2.86
CA ARG A 380 27.13 -17.19 -2.63
C ARG A 380 27.79 -15.86 -2.17
N MET A 381 27.10 -14.73 -2.32
CA MET A 381 27.59 -13.39 -1.97
C MET A 381 27.20 -12.94 -0.55
N VAL A 382 26.33 -13.67 0.16
CA VAL A 382 25.94 -13.33 1.55
C VAL A 382 27.00 -13.82 2.55
N GLU A 383 27.88 -14.71 2.11
CA GLU A 383 28.98 -15.30 2.90
C GLU A 383 30.35 -14.69 2.58
N ALA A 384 30.42 -13.59 1.82
CA ALA A 384 31.67 -12.93 1.42
C ALA A 384 31.98 -11.68 2.25
#